data_AF-A0A1Y2LX92-F1
#
_entry.id   AF-A0A1Y2LX92-F1
#
_cell.length_a   1.000
_cell.length_b   1.000
_cell.length_c   1.000
_cell.angle_alpha   90.00
_cell.angle_beta   90.00
_cell.angle_gamma   90.00
#
_symmetry.space_group_name_H-M   'P 1'
#
loop_
_entity.id
_entity.type
_entity.pdbx_description
1 polymer ?
#
loop_
_entity_poly.entity_id
_entity_poly.type
_entity_poly.pdbx_seq_one_letter_code
_entity_poly.pdbx_strand_id
1 'polypeptide(L)'
;MKQLLTSIDLVIECRDYRVPLTSRNPLFEKALEGKERVIVYTKRDLGGGPRDQKNEELIRGWHKGSTVMFVRNGEEERENRKATGRVLEVLREHAEKRWKLVGHRVMVVGMPNVGKSTLLNALRGLGLGKGKVARTGAQPGVTRKIGSGVKIIPSEDDVTQGKGERGVGGGVYLLDTPGVFIPYVPDAEAMMKLALCGSVKDTIISPVVLADYLLFHMNLVDPKLYADYTPGPTNDIVELLELIAKRTGRFGKGGKTDHEATALWMIQKWRRGEMGRFVFDRVDEEGLMKARLEEEEMQPSMNQARKMERERRRARNIARGES
;
A
#
# COMPACT_ATOMS: atom_id res chain seq x y z
N MET A 1 -12.49 13.52 -8.39
CA MET A 1 -11.04 13.26 -8.54
C MET A 1 -10.35 14.26 -9.45
N LYS A 2 -10.76 14.44 -10.72
CA LYS A 2 -10.14 15.44 -11.62
C LYS A 2 -10.05 16.87 -11.03
N GLN A 3 -11.11 17.37 -10.40
CA GLN A 3 -11.10 18.67 -9.69
C GLN A 3 -10.19 18.71 -8.44
N LEU A 4 -9.90 17.57 -7.82
CA LEU A 4 -8.97 17.54 -6.69
C LEU A 4 -7.53 17.55 -7.22
N LEU A 5 -7.28 16.73 -8.24
CA LEU A 5 -5.99 16.62 -8.94
C LEU A 5 -5.51 17.93 -9.56
N THR A 6 -6.38 18.85 -9.98
CA THR A 6 -5.97 20.16 -10.50
C THR A 6 -5.23 20.99 -9.46
N SER A 7 -5.57 20.83 -8.18
CA SER A 7 -4.95 21.53 -7.06
C SER A 7 -3.74 20.81 -6.45
N ILE A 8 -3.37 19.64 -6.99
CA ILE A 8 -2.25 18.81 -6.52
C ILE A 8 -1.03 19.02 -7.42
N ASP A 9 0.10 19.30 -6.77
CA ASP A 9 1.40 19.54 -7.39
C ASP A 9 2.17 18.24 -7.65
N LEU A 10 2.08 17.31 -6.70
CA LEU A 10 2.79 16.03 -6.75
C LEU A 10 1.95 14.91 -6.10
N VAL A 11 2.08 13.70 -6.63
CA VAL A 11 1.41 12.52 -6.08
C VAL A 11 2.42 11.55 -5.48
N ILE A 12 2.18 11.09 -4.26
CA ILE A 12 2.86 9.94 -3.67
C ILE A 12 1.95 8.73 -3.86
N GLU A 13 2.38 7.78 -4.69
CA GLU A 13 1.67 6.55 -4.94
C GLU A 13 2.22 5.43 -4.05
N CYS A 14 1.47 5.10 -3.00
CA CYS A 14 1.85 4.04 -2.07
C CYS A 14 1.43 2.66 -2.58
N ARG A 15 2.39 1.73 -2.59
CA ARG A 15 2.23 0.30 -2.92
C ARG A 15 2.71 -0.59 -1.78
N ASP A 16 2.23 -1.83 -1.71
CA ASP A 16 2.60 -2.79 -0.65
C ASP A 16 3.75 -3.64 -1.18
N TYR A 17 4.91 -3.59 -0.53
CA TYR A 17 6.10 -4.31 -1.00
C TYR A 17 5.94 -5.84 -0.96
N ARG A 18 4.97 -6.38 -0.20
CA ARG A 18 4.68 -7.82 -0.20
C ARG A 18 3.98 -8.29 -1.47
N VAL A 19 3.38 -7.36 -2.22
CA VAL A 19 2.63 -7.62 -3.45
C VAL A 19 2.91 -6.51 -4.47
N PRO A 20 4.17 -6.33 -4.91
CA PRO A 20 4.60 -5.13 -5.62
C PRO A 20 4.02 -5.00 -7.03
N LEU A 21 3.63 -6.11 -7.64
CA LEU A 21 2.96 -6.16 -8.94
C LEU A 21 1.44 -6.08 -8.75
N THR A 22 0.88 -6.89 -7.87
CA THR A 22 -0.57 -6.98 -7.60
C THR A 22 -1.14 -5.71 -6.95
N SER A 23 -0.35 -4.96 -6.17
CA SER A 23 -0.80 -3.69 -5.57
C SER A 23 -0.82 -2.51 -6.54
N ARG A 24 -0.41 -2.70 -7.80
CA ARG A 24 -0.62 -1.74 -8.89
C ARG A 24 -2.10 -1.65 -9.21
N ASN A 25 -2.61 -0.43 -9.35
CA ASN A 25 -4.00 -0.20 -9.76
C ASN A 25 -4.04 0.55 -11.11
N PRO A 26 -4.40 -0.13 -12.21
CA PRO A 26 -4.48 0.49 -13.54
C PRO A 26 -5.44 1.70 -13.62
N LEU A 27 -6.45 1.75 -12.74
CA LEU A 27 -7.34 2.90 -12.65
C LEU A 27 -6.61 4.15 -12.14
N PHE A 28 -5.59 3.99 -11.30
CA PHE A 28 -4.74 5.11 -10.87
C PHE A 28 -3.79 5.54 -11.98
N GLU A 29 -3.17 4.59 -12.70
CA GLU A 29 -2.30 4.92 -13.83
C GLU A 29 -2.99 5.87 -14.81
N LYS A 30 -4.24 5.57 -15.16
CA LYS A 30 -5.05 6.39 -16.06
C LYS A 30 -5.53 7.70 -15.43
N ALA A 31 -5.81 7.71 -14.12
CA ALA A 31 -6.27 8.92 -13.43
C ALA A 31 -5.14 9.92 -13.14
N LEU A 32 -3.91 9.42 -13.00
CA LEU A 32 -2.69 10.17 -12.68
C LEU A 32 -1.85 10.49 -13.92
N GLU A 33 -2.31 10.12 -15.10
CA GLU A 33 -1.64 10.42 -16.37
C GLU A 33 -1.32 11.92 -16.48
N GLY A 34 -0.07 12.24 -16.81
CA GLY A 34 0.43 13.62 -16.90
C GLY A 34 0.68 14.31 -15.56
N LYS A 35 0.44 13.66 -14.42
CA LYS A 35 0.84 14.17 -13.09
C LYS A 35 2.20 13.61 -12.68
N GLU A 36 3.05 14.50 -12.17
CA GLU A 36 4.30 14.08 -11.55
C GLU A 36 4.00 13.19 -10.33
N ARG A 37 4.72 12.08 -10.20
CA ARG A 37 4.50 11.12 -9.13
C ARG A 37 5.79 10.50 -8.61
N VAL A 38 5.78 10.16 -7.33
CA VAL A 38 6.78 9.33 -6.65
C VAL A 38 6.09 8.05 -6.20
N ILE A 39 6.60 6.90 -6.65
CA ILE A 39 6.09 5.58 -6.25
C ILE A 39 6.82 5.17 -4.98
N VAL A 40 6.08 4.89 -3.92
CA VAL A 40 6.63 4.50 -2.61
C VAL A 40 6.10 3.12 -2.23
N TYR A 41 6.97 2.12 -2.30
CA TYR A 41 6.72 0.80 -1.78
C TYR A 41 6.90 0.80 -0.26
N THR A 42 5.77 0.77 0.44
CA THR A 42 5.70 0.68 1.91
C THR A 42 5.79 -0.77 2.38
N LYS A 43 5.99 -1.00 3.69
CA LYS A 43 6.13 -2.34 4.29
C LYS A 43 7.30 -3.16 3.75
N ARG A 44 8.39 -2.49 3.31
CA ARG A 44 9.58 -3.18 2.79
C ARG A 44 10.21 -4.17 3.79
N ASP A 45 10.06 -3.89 5.08
CA ASP A 45 10.49 -4.75 6.19
C ASP A 45 9.71 -6.07 6.29
N LEU A 46 8.50 -6.15 5.73
CA LEU A 46 7.63 -7.32 5.77
C LEU A 46 7.69 -8.19 4.51
N GLY A 47 8.20 -7.65 3.38
CA GLY A 47 8.28 -8.39 2.12
C GLY A 47 9.59 -9.12 1.86
N GLY A 48 10.60 -9.04 2.74
CA GLY A 48 11.84 -9.78 2.51
C GLY A 48 12.99 -9.35 3.41
N GLY A 49 14.08 -10.11 3.37
CA GLY A 49 15.29 -9.84 4.15
C GLY A 49 16.03 -8.57 3.70
N PRO A 50 17.06 -8.10 4.44
CA PRO A 50 17.79 -6.85 4.16
C PRO A 50 18.46 -6.75 2.78
N ARG A 51 18.61 -7.86 2.05
CA ARG A 51 19.36 -7.98 0.78
C ARG A 51 18.48 -8.21 -0.44
N ASP A 52 17.24 -7.72 -0.44
CA ASP A 52 16.32 -7.89 -1.57
C ASP A 52 16.59 -6.93 -2.76
N GLN A 53 17.87 -6.67 -3.05
CA GLN A 53 18.30 -5.66 -4.03
C GLN A 53 17.85 -6.02 -5.46
N LYS A 54 17.87 -7.31 -5.80
CA LYS A 54 17.44 -7.80 -7.13
C LYS A 54 15.98 -7.46 -7.41
N ASN A 55 15.08 -7.73 -6.47
CA ASN A 55 13.66 -7.39 -6.64
C ASN A 55 13.47 -5.87 -6.74
N GLU A 56 14.13 -5.10 -5.88
CA GLU A 56 14.05 -3.63 -5.94
C GLU A 56 14.58 -3.07 -7.28
N GLU A 57 15.63 -3.63 -7.85
CA GLU A 57 16.17 -3.27 -9.18
C GLU A 57 15.18 -3.59 -10.30
N LEU A 58 14.59 -4.78 -10.31
CA LEU A 58 13.56 -5.16 -11.28
C LEU A 58 12.33 -4.26 -11.17
N ILE A 59 11.88 -3.95 -9.96
CA ILE A 59 10.77 -3.03 -9.71
C ILE A 59 11.10 -1.61 -10.20
N ARG A 60 12.32 -1.11 -9.96
CA ARG A 60 12.78 0.19 -10.50
C ARG A 60 12.76 0.17 -12.03
N GLY A 61 13.23 -0.91 -12.65
CA GLY A 61 13.19 -1.10 -14.10
C GLY A 61 11.77 -1.16 -14.66
N TRP A 62 10.84 -1.76 -13.92
CA TRP A 62 9.41 -1.82 -14.30
C TRP A 62 8.76 -0.44 -14.37
N HIS A 63 9.21 0.49 -13.51
CA HIS A 63 8.74 1.88 -13.40
C HIS A 63 9.67 2.90 -14.06
N LYS A 64 10.42 2.50 -15.09
CA LYS A 64 11.37 3.37 -15.79
C LYS A 64 10.73 4.74 -16.10
N GLY A 65 11.36 5.82 -15.62
CA GLY A 65 10.86 7.20 -15.77
C GLY A 65 10.09 7.74 -14.57
N SER A 66 9.80 6.93 -13.54
CA SER A 66 9.26 7.39 -12.26
C SER A 66 10.28 7.24 -11.14
N THR A 67 10.23 8.14 -10.15
CA THR A 67 11.02 7.98 -8.91
C THR A 67 10.41 6.88 -8.06
N VAL A 68 11.16 5.81 -7.80
CA VAL A 68 10.73 4.67 -6.97
C VAL A 68 11.53 4.62 -5.68
N MET A 69 10.82 4.53 -4.56
CA MET A 69 11.41 4.41 -3.23
C MET A 69 10.80 3.26 -2.45
N PHE A 70 11.57 2.74 -1.49
CA PHE A 70 11.18 1.64 -0.64
C PHE A 70 11.31 2.06 0.82
N VAL A 71 10.21 1.97 1.59
CA VAL A 71 10.10 2.45 2.96
C VAL A 71 9.65 1.31 3.87
N ARG A 72 10.23 1.25 5.06
CA ARG A 72 9.91 0.26 6.11
C ARG A 72 8.79 0.80 7.01
N ASN A 73 7.90 -0.05 7.48
CA ASN A 73 6.88 0.28 8.45
C ASN A 73 7.32 -0.25 9.82
N GLY A 74 8.15 0.48 10.57
CA GLY A 74 8.60 -0.01 11.87
C GLY A 74 9.43 0.98 12.67
N GLU A 75 9.60 0.65 13.96
CA GLU A 75 10.31 1.42 14.99
C GLU A 75 11.84 1.32 14.91
N GLU A 76 12.41 0.54 13.97
CA GLU A 76 13.85 0.56 13.71
C GLU A 76 14.26 1.94 13.15
N GLU A 77 14.55 2.85 14.08
CA GLU A 77 14.59 4.29 13.84
C GLU A 77 15.58 4.67 12.76
N ARG A 78 16.76 4.05 12.70
CA ARG A 78 17.84 4.61 11.88
C ARG A 78 17.64 4.42 10.38
N GLU A 79 17.36 3.21 9.92
CA GLU A 79 17.20 2.93 8.48
C GLU A 79 15.87 3.44 7.94
N ASN A 80 14.79 3.30 8.72
CA ASN A 80 13.49 3.82 8.33
C ASN A 80 13.51 5.35 8.19
N ARG A 81 14.18 6.05 9.11
CA ARG A 81 14.37 7.51 9.01
C ARG A 81 15.17 7.90 7.77
N LYS A 82 16.15 7.10 7.34
CA LYS A 82 16.92 7.37 6.11
C LYS A 82 16.05 7.27 4.85
N ALA A 83 15.28 6.19 4.70
CA ALA A 83 14.41 6.00 3.54
C ALA A 83 13.28 7.04 3.49
N THR A 84 12.59 7.26 4.62
CA THR A 84 11.54 8.28 4.74
C THR A 84 12.11 9.69 4.57
N GLY A 85 13.33 9.94 5.06
CA GLY A 85 14.05 11.19 4.87
C GLY A 85 14.36 11.47 3.39
N ARG A 86 14.71 10.45 2.60
CA ARG A 86 14.86 10.59 1.14
C ARG A 86 13.55 10.94 0.44
N VAL A 87 12.43 10.38 0.88
CA VAL A 87 11.10 10.80 0.39
C VAL A 87 10.91 12.28 0.68
N LEU A 88 11.19 12.73 1.92
CA LEU A 88 11.08 14.13 2.31
C LEU A 88 11.98 15.06 1.48
N GLU A 89 13.23 14.67 1.22
CA GLU A 89 14.14 15.45 0.37
C GLU A 89 13.62 15.56 -1.06
N VAL A 90 13.07 14.50 -1.66
CA VAL A 90 12.46 14.61 -3.00
C VAL A 90 11.25 15.55 -3.02
N LEU A 91 10.42 15.53 -1.97
CA LEU A 91 9.32 16.49 -1.84
C LEU A 91 9.83 17.93 -1.69
N ARG A 92 10.93 18.11 -0.96
CA ARG A 92 11.59 19.40 -0.77
C ARG A 92 12.19 19.90 -2.09
N GLU A 93 12.98 19.10 -2.78
CA GLU A 93 13.56 19.44 -4.09
C GLU A 93 12.48 19.79 -5.12
N HIS A 94 11.37 19.05 -5.14
CA HIS A 94 10.22 19.38 -5.99
C HIS A 94 9.66 20.77 -5.66
N ALA A 95 9.50 21.08 -4.37
CA ALA A 95 8.98 22.37 -3.91
C ALA A 95 9.96 23.53 -4.16
N GLU A 96 11.26 23.32 -3.94
CA GLU A 96 12.32 24.32 -4.19
C GLU A 96 12.40 24.68 -5.67
N LYS A 97 12.36 23.67 -6.56
CA LYS A 97 12.36 23.89 -8.03
C LYS A 97 11.12 24.63 -8.54
N ARG A 98 10.02 24.59 -7.80
CA ARG A 98 8.71 25.13 -8.21
C ARG A 98 8.13 26.08 -7.18
N TRP A 99 9.00 26.84 -6.51
CA TRP A 99 8.70 27.67 -5.36
C TRP A 99 7.31 28.34 -5.42
N LYS A 100 6.53 28.21 -4.35
CA LYS A 100 5.19 28.80 -4.22
C LYS A 100 5.02 29.49 -2.88
N LEU A 101 4.53 30.72 -2.91
CA LEU A 101 4.13 31.47 -1.71
C LEU A 101 3.03 30.76 -0.91
N VAL A 102 2.06 30.15 -1.59
CA VAL A 102 0.93 29.44 -0.93
C VAL A 102 1.27 28.03 -0.47
N GLY A 103 2.49 27.56 -0.77
CA GLY A 103 2.94 26.20 -0.48
C GLY A 103 2.48 25.16 -1.51
N HIS A 104 3.04 23.95 -1.38
CA HIS A 104 2.76 22.82 -2.26
C HIS A 104 1.75 21.86 -1.64
N ARG A 105 0.89 21.30 -2.47
CA ARG A 105 -0.11 20.29 -2.11
C ARG A 105 0.28 18.95 -2.72
N VAL A 106 0.67 18.02 -1.86
CA VAL A 106 1.04 16.66 -2.22
C VAL A 106 -0.10 15.73 -1.84
N MET A 107 -0.50 14.82 -2.72
CA MET A 107 -1.55 13.85 -2.43
C MET A 107 -0.97 12.46 -2.26
N VAL A 108 -1.34 11.75 -1.19
CA VAL A 108 -0.99 10.34 -1.03
C VAL A 108 -2.15 9.48 -1.52
N VAL A 109 -1.87 8.55 -2.43
CA VAL A 109 -2.84 7.59 -2.97
C VAL A 109 -2.32 6.17 -2.85
N GLY A 110 -3.20 5.20 -3.04
CA GLY A 110 -2.87 3.79 -2.92
C GLY A 110 -3.97 2.97 -2.26
N MET A 111 -3.85 1.65 -2.37
CA MET A 111 -4.81 0.66 -1.87
C MET A 111 -5.11 0.83 -0.37
N PRO A 112 -6.28 0.36 0.12
CA PRO A 112 -6.53 0.30 1.56
C PRO A 112 -5.39 -0.45 2.29
N ASN A 113 -5.08 0.01 3.50
CA ASN A 113 -4.06 -0.57 4.38
C ASN A 113 -2.64 -0.71 3.81
N VAL A 114 -2.34 -0.10 2.66
CA VAL A 114 -1.00 -0.14 2.08
C VAL A 114 0.04 0.49 3.01
N GLY A 115 -0.30 1.56 3.72
CA GLY A 115 0.62 2.26 4.62
C GLY A 115 0.57 3.79 4.53
N LYS A 116 -0.38 4.37 3.80
CA LYS A 116 -0.51 5.83 3.55
C LYS A 116 -0.43 6.67 4.83
N SER A 117 -1.29 6.39 5.81
CA SER A 117 -1.34 7.15 7.06
C SER A 117 -0.11 6.93 7.94
N THR A 118 0.51 5.76 7.87
CA THR A 118 1.80 5.48 8.53
C THR A 118 2.91 6.34 7.91
N LEU A 119 2.99 6.37 6.58
CA LEU A 119 3.95 7.20 5.84
C LEU A 119 3.72 8.69 6.12
N LEU A 120 2.47 9.17 6.14
CA LEU A 120 2.15 10.56 6.51
C LEU A 120 2.69 10.91 7.90
N ASN A 121 2.42 10.07 8.90
CA ASN A 121 2.88 10.30 10.25
C ASN A 121 4.42 10.29 10.34
N ALA A 122 5.09 9.42 9.58
CA ALA A 122 6.54 9.35 9.53
C ALA A 122 7.16 10.60 8.86
N LEU A 123 6.59 11.06 7.74
CA LEU A 123 7.01 12.29 7.06
C LEU A 123 6.81 13.53 7.94
N ARG A 124 5.67 13.62 8.65
CA ARG A 124 5.40 14.71 9.60
C ARG A 124 6.37 14.70 10.78
N GLY A 125 6.66 13.52 11.32
CA GLY A 125 7.61 13.35 12.42
C GLY A 125 9.01 13.82 12.03
N LEU A 126 9.48 13.42 10.85
CA LEU A 126 10.80 13.81 10.36
C LEU A 126 10.90 15.26 9.92
N GLY A 127 9.91 15.77 9.19
CA GLY A 127 9.99 17.11 8.62
C GLY A 127 9.62 18.24 9.58
N LEU A 128 8.86 17.95 10.64
CA LEU A 128 8.43 18.97 11.61
C LEU A 128 8.71 18.62 13.08
N GLY A 129 9.21 17.43 13.39
CA GLY A 129 9.35 16.98 14.79
C GLY A 129 8.01 16.81 15.52
N LYS A 130 6.88 16.69 14.79
CA LYS A 130 5.53 16.62 15.39
C LYS A 130 4.99 15.19 15.43
N GLY A 131 4.14 14.90 16.42
CA GLY A 131 3.55 13.57 16.66
C GLY A 131 2.58 13.06 15.58
N LYS A 132 1.80 12.02 15.88
CA LYS A 132 0.86 11.41 14.92
C LYS A 132 -0.40 12.28 14.74
N VAL A 133 -0.94 12.35 13.51
CA VAL A 133 -2.23 13.03 13.19
C VAL A 133 -3.21 12.07 12.54
N ALA A 134 -2.73 11.23 11.63
CA ALA A 134 -3.59 10.28 10.94
C ALA A 134 -3.78 9.02 11.81
N ARG A 135 -5.03 8.55 11.92
CA ARG A 135 -5.34 7.29 12.59
C ARG A 135 -4.84 6.12 11.74
N THR A 136 -4.13 5.19 12.37
CA THR A 136 -3.61 3.96 11.72
C THR A 136 -4.29 2.74 12.31
N GLY A 137 -4.69 1.78 11.47
CA GLY A 137 -5.27 0.52 11.92
C GLY A 137 -5.23 -0.54 10.82
N ALA A 138 -5.37 -1.81 11.21
CA ALA A 138 -5.31 -2.95 10.29
C ALA A 138 -6.61 -3.16 9.48
N GLN A 139 -7.71 -2.52 9.87
CA GLN A 139 -9.00 -2.65 9.19
C GLN A 139 -9.12 -1.65 8.03
N PRO A 140 -9.55 -2.10 6.83
CA PRO A 140 -9.80 -1.18 5.72
C PRO A 140 -10.83 -0.10 6.09
N GLY A 141 -10.61 1.13 5.62
CA GLY A 141 -11.56 2.24 5.80
C GLY A 141 -11.40 3.05 7.08
N VAL A 142 -10.26 2.94 7.79
CA VAL A 142 -9.91 3.81 8.94
C VAL A 142 -9.90 5.29 8.55
N THR A 143 -9.31 5.63 7.41
CA THR A 143 -9.35 7.00 6.84
C THR A 143 -10.63 7.18 6.05
N ARG A 144 -11.54 8.04 6.54
CA ARG A 144 -12.91 8.19 6.01
C ARG A 144 -13.15 9.46 5.18
N LYS A 145 -12.31 10.49 5.33
CA LYS A 145 -12.45 11.77 4.62
C LYS A 145 -11.08 12.29 4.18
N ILE A 146 -11.05 12.99 3.05
CA ILE A 146 -9.87 13.75 2.62
C ILE A 146 -9.82 15.00 3.50
N GLY A 147 -8.73 15.16 4.28
CA GLY A 147 -8.54 16.33 5.16
C GLY A 147 -8.08 17.58 4.41
N SER A 148 -8.00 18.71 5.10
CA SER A 148 -7.52 20.01 4.58
C SER A 148 -6.02 20.04 4.22
N GLY A 149 -5.30 18.94 4.42
CA GLY A 149 -3.85 18.82 4.20
C GLY A 149 -3.07 18.97 5.51
N VAL A 150 -2.14 18.06 5.76
CA VAL A 150 -1.25 18.06 6.94
C VAL A 150 0.10 18.61 6.52
N LYS A 151 0.56 19.72 7.11
CA LYS A 151 1.91 20.24 6.86
C LYS A 151 2.96 19.18 7.24
N ILE A 152 3.91 18.93 6.35
CA ILE A 152 5.02 17.97 6.54
C ILE A 152 6.41 18.60 6.37
N ILE A 153 6.52 19.73 5.67
CA ILE A 153 7.76 20.52 5.56
C ILE A 153 7.40 21.96 5.94
N PRO A 154 8.21 22.65 6.75
CA PRO A 154 7.92 24.01 7.19
C PRO A 154 7.95 24.98 6.01
N SER A 155 7.21 26.08 6.14
CA SER A 155 7.36 27.26 5.29
C SER A 155 8.60 28.06 5.69
N GLU A 156 9.03 28.97 4.84
CA GLU A 156 10.10 29.93 5.18
C GLU A 156 9.69 30.78 6.39
N ASP A 157 8.43 31.20 6.48
CA ASP A 157 7.88 31.94 7.63
C ASP A 157 7.84 31.11 8.93
N ASP A 158 7.62 29.80 8.83
CA ASP A 158 7.71 28.95 10.03
C ASP A 158 9.15 28.96 10.57
N VAL A 159 10.16 28.92 9.68
CA VAL A 159 11.58 28.93 10.08
C VAL A 159 11.98 30.28 10.69
N THR A 160 11.53 31.41 10.14
CA THR A 160 11.80 32.74 10.72
C THR A 160 11.18 32.89 12.11
N GLN A 161 10.08 32.18 12.39
CA GLN A 161 9.43 32.10 13.71
C GLN A 161 10.03 31.02 14.64
N GLY A 162 11.14 30.39 14.26
CA GLY A 162 11.79 29.33 15.04
C GLY A 162 11.03 27.98 15.05
N LYS A 163 10.11 27.76 14.10
CA LYS A 163 9.29 26.54 14.00
C LYS A 163 9.81 25.61 12.90
N GLY A 164 10.88 24.88 13.21
CA GLY A 164 11.47 23.85 12.35
C GLY A 164 12.71 24.34 11.60
N GLU A 165 13.28 23.44 10.79
CA GLU A 165 14.52 23.68 10.05
C GLU A 165 14.26 23.53 8.54
N ARG A 166 14.94 24.35 7.72
CA ARG A 166 14.91 24.29 6.25
C ARG A 166 13.50 24.33 5.64
N GLY A 167 12.86 25.50 5.72
CA GLY A 167 11.56 25.78 5.13
C GLY A 167 11.66 26.08 3.64
N VAL A 168 10.54 25.94 2.92
CA VAL A 168 10.44 26.21 1.47
C VAL A 168 9.11 26.86 1.13
N GLY A 169 9.15 28.07 0.57
CA GLY A 169 7.95 28.86 0.22
C GLY A 169 6.90 28.85 1.33
N GLY A 170 5.64 28.56 0.98
CA GLY A 170 4.53 28.39 1.94
C GLY A 170 4.47 27.02 2.65
N GLY A 171 5.49 26.18 2.49
CA GLY A 171 5.60 24.83 3.05
C GLY A 171 4.99 23.74 2.16
N VAL A 172 5.06 22.49 2.63
CA VAL A 172 4.49 21.33 1.91
C VAL A 172 3.40 20.67 2.74
N TYR A 173 2.22 20.50 2.15
CA TYR A 173 1.03 19.93 2.78
C TYR A 173 0.65 18.62 2.13
N LEU A 174 0.52 17.58 2.94
CA LEU A 174 0.17 16.24 2.53
C LEU A 174 -1.33 15.98 2.73
N LEU A 175 -2.03 15.71 1.65
CA LEU A 175 -3.42 15.30 1.64
C LEU A 175 -3.48 13.77 1.74
N ASP A 176 -3.82 13.27 2.93
CA ASP A 176 -4.18 11.86 3.07
C ASP A 176 -5.54 11.65 2.42
N THR A 177 -5.60 10.65 1.58
CA THR A 177 -6.85 10.23 0.98
C THR A 177 -7.33 8.99 1.73
N PRO A 178 -8.66 8.78 1.90
CA PRO A 178 -9.20 7.45 2.16
C PRO A 178 -8.52 6.43 1.24
N GLY A 179 -8.49 5.13 1.53
CA GLY A 179 -8.04 4.17 0.51
C GLY A 179 -8.95 4.28 -0.72
N VAL A 180 -8.63 5.18 -1.65
CA VAL A 180 -9.59 5.67 -2.63
C VAL A 180 -9.64 4.63 -3.73
N PHE A 181 -10.87 4.23 -4.05
CA PHE A 181 -11.28 3.43 -5.20
C PHE A 181 -10.85 1.96 -5.17
N ILE A 182 -11.90 1.14 -5.07
CA ILE A 182 -12.04 -0.28 -5.44
C ILE A 182 -10.70 -0.95 -5.77
N PRO A 183 -10.22 -1.85 -4.90
CA PRO A 183 -9.15 -2.78 -5.21
C PRO A 183 -9.33 -3.32 -6.63
N TYR A 184 -8.34 -3.11 -7.49
CA TYR A 184 -8.34 -3.83 -8.75
C TYR A 184 -7.97 -5.27 -8.45
N VAL A 185 -8.83 -6.20 -8.86
CA VAL A 185 -8.70 -7.62 -8.60
C VAL A 185 -8.83 -8.31 -9.95
N PRO A 186 -7.72 -8.56 -10.66
CA PRO A 186 -7.75 -9.18 -11.99
C PRO A 186 -8.30 -10.59 -11.94
N ASP A 187 -7.95 -11.34 -10.90
CA ASP A 187 -8.24 -12.74 -10.77
C ASP A 187 -8.35 -13.15 -9.29
N ALA A 188 -8.65 -14.42 -9.06
CA ALA A 188 -8.79 -14.99 -7.73
C ALA A 188 -7.46 -14.98 -6.94
N GLU A 189 -6.32 -15.14 -7.61
CA GLU A 189 -5.00 -15.17 -6.97
C GLU A 189 -4.64 -13.80 -6.40
N ALA A 190 -4.84 -12.74 -7.18
CA ALA A 190 -4.71 -11.36 -6.75
C ALA A 190 -5.66 -11.03 -5.61
N MET A 191 -6.91 -11.53 -5.63
CA MET A 191 -7.83 -11.36 -4.50
C MET A 191 -7.26 -11.97 -3.21
N MET A 192 -6.73 -13.20 -3.27
CA MET A 192 -6.13 -13.86 -2.11
C MET A 192 -4.91 -13.09 -1.58
N LYS A 193 -4.02 -12.63 -2.47
CA LYS A 193 -2.85 -11.81 -2.13
C LYS A 193 -3.25 -10.49 -1.46
N LEU A 194 -4.24 -9.78 -2.03
CA LEU A 194 -4.73 -8.52 -1.48
C LEU A 194 -5.48 -8.73 -0.15
N ALA A 195 -6.21 -9.84 -0.01
CA ALA A 195 -6.84 -10.25 1.24
C ALA A 195 -5.80 -10.54 2.30
N LEU A 196 -4.77 -11.36 2.04
CA LEU A 196 -3.67 -11.61 2.98
C LEU A 196 -2.95 -10.32 3.36
N CYS A 197 -2.75 -9.39 2.43
CA CYS A 197 -2.13 -8.10 2.73
C CYS A 197 -3.03 -7.14 3.55
N GLY A 198 -4.32 -7.45 3.66
CA GLY A 198 -5.33 -6.63 4.34
C GLY A 198 -5.85 -5.47 3.49
N SER A 199 -5.61 -5.48 2.18
CA SER A 199 -6.10 -4.42 1.27
C SER A 199 -7.58 -4.54 0.94
N VAL A 200 -8.18 -5.70 1.18
CA VAL A 200 -9.63 -5.93 1.13
C VAL A 200 -10.14 -6.38 2.50
N LYS A 201 -11.46 -6.36 2.71
CA LYS A 201 -12.05 -6.78 3.99
C LYS A 201 -11.83 -8.28 4.23
N ASP A 202 -11.46 -8.64 5.45
CA ASP A 202 -11.18 -10.03 5.86
C ASP A 202 -12.39 -10.97 5.70
N THR A 203 -13.62 -10.44 5.62
CA THR A 203 -14.85 -11.23 5.46
C THR A 203 -15.15 -11.69 4.03
N ILE A 204 -14.33 -11.30 3.05
CA ILE A 204 -14.59 -11.60 1.63
C ILE A 204 -14.22 -13.04 1.28
N ILE A 205 -13.16 -13.56 1.88
CA ILE A 205 -12.67 -14.93 1.67
C ILE A 205 -12.61 -15.60 3.04
N SER A 206 -12.98 -16.88 3.10
CA SER A 206 -12.84 -17.68 4.32
C SER A 206 -11.40 -17.56 4.87
N PRO A 207 -11.22 -17.25 6.17
CA PRO A 207 -9.90 -17.19 6.78
C PRO A 207 -9.10 -18.49 6.62
N VAL A 208 -9.78 -19.65 6.65
CA VAL A 208 -9.14 -20.96 6.49
C VAL A 208 -8.56 -21.10 5.07
N VAL A 209 -9.29 -20.66 4.04
CA VAL A 209 -8.80 -20.66 2.65
C VAL A 209 -7.60 -19.71 2.49
N LEU A 210 -7.66 -18.54 3.12
CA LEU A 210 -6.52 -17.61 3.09
C LEU A 210 -5.31 -18.18 3.83
N ALA A 211 -5.51 -18.86 4.96
CA ALA A 211 -4.44 -19.49 5.71
C ALA A 211 -3.83 -20.67 4.95
N ASP A 212 -4.62 -21.41 4.18
CA ASP A 212 -4.15 -22.47 3.29
C ASP A 212 -3.27 -21.91 2.17
N TYR A 213 -3.75 -20.85 1.49
CA TYR A 213 -2.96 -20.16 0.49
C TYR A 213 -1.67 -19.56 1.08
N LEU A 214 -1.72 -19.06 2.32
CA LEU A 214 -0.54 -18.62 3.04
C LEU A 214 0.42 -19.77 3.34
N LEU A 215 -0.08 -20.92 3.79
CA LEU A 215 0.72 -22.13 4.05
C LEU A 215 1.45 -22.59 2.79
N PHE A 216 0.77 -22.61 1.65
CA PHE A 216 1.39 -22.91 0.35
C PHE A 216 2.62 -22.02 0.10
N HIS A 217 2.49 -20.70 0.26
CA HIS A 217 3.62 -19.78 0.09
C HIS A 217 4.69 -19.92 1.17
N MET A 218 4.32 -20.20 2.43
CA MET A 218 5.30 -20.49 3.48
C MET A 218 6.13 -21.73 3.15
N ASN A 219 5.52 -22.76 2.57
CA ASN A 219 6.21 -23.97 2.11
C ASN A 219 7.17 -23.71 0.95
N LEU A 220 6.83 -22.80 0.02
CA LEU A 220 7.74 -22.39 -1.06
C LEU A 220 8.94 -21.59 -0.55
N VAL A 221 8.77 -20.84 0.55
CA VAL A 221 9.83 -20.01 1.13
C VAL A 221 10.72 -20.85 2.06
N ASP A 222 10.16 -21.34 3.17
CA ASP A 222 10.81 -22.22 4.14
C ASP A 222 9.75 -22.77 5.13
N PRO A 223 9.51 -24.08 5.19
CA PRO A 223 8.62 -24.69 6.18
C PRO A 223 8.97 -24.37 7.64
N LYS A 224 10.23 -23.95 7.93
CA LYS A 224 10.63 -23.52 9.28
C LYS A 224 9.87 -22.31 9.79
N LEU A 225 9.23 -21.54 8.90
CA LEU A 225 8.41 -20.38 9.26
C LEU A 225 7.24 -20.71 10.20
N TYR A 226 6.82 -21.98 10.26
CA TYR A 226 5.78 -22.46 11.17
C TYR A 226 6.23 -23.66 12.03
N ALA A 227 7.52 -24.00 12.06
CA ALA A 227 8.05 -25.15 12.81
C ALA A 227 7.82 -25.04 14.33
N ASP A 228 7.65 -23.84 14.86
CA ASP A 228 7.23 -23.62 16.24
C ASP A 228 5.81 -24.13 16.53
N TYR A 229 5.07 -24.65 15.57
CA TYR A 229 3.71 -25.15 15.81
C TYR A 229 3.52 -26.60 15.42
N THR A 230 4.45 -27.20 14.68
CA THR A 230 4.29 -28.55 14.10
C THR A 230 5.57 -29.38 14.25
N PRO A 231 5.48 -30.72 14.42
CA PRO A 231 6.67 -31.58 14.45
C PRO A 231 7.40 -31.66 13.10
N GLY A 232 6.73 -31.36 11.98
CA GLY A 232 7.32 -31.37 10.65
C GLY A 232 6.53 -30.55 9.64
N PRO A 233 7.07 -30.36 8.42
CA PRO A 233 6.36 -29.68 7.34
C PRO A 233 5.02 -30.36 7.04
N THR A 234 3.99 -29.57 6.76
CA THR A 234 2.68 -30.08 6.34
C THR A 234 2.12 -29.25 5.19
N ASN A 235 1.27 -29.87 4.39
CA ASN A 235 0.47 -29.21 3.36
C ASN A 235 -1.03 -29.33 3.65
N ASP A 236 -1.40 -29.76 4.86
CA ASP A 236 -2.76 -29.78 5.35
C ASP A 236 -2.98 -28.60 6.30
N ILE A 237 -3.76 -27.61 5.85
CA ILE A 237 -4.09 -26.44 6.66
C ILE A 237 -4.87 -26.80 7.92
N VAL A 238 -5.74 -27.83 7.87
CA VAL A 238 -6.56 -28.21 9.02
C VAL A 238 -5.67 -28.78 10.12
N GLU A 239 -4.74 -29.66 9.76
CA GLU A 239 -3.73 -30.19 10.68
C GLU A 239 -2.92 -29.04 11.33
N LEU A 240 -2.40 -28.12 10.51
CA LEU A 240 -1.60 -27.00 11.02
C LEU A 240 -2.42 -26.11 11.97
N LEU A 241 -3.67 -25.78 11.61
CA LEU A 241 -4.55 -24.96 12.45
C LEU A 241 -4.89 -25.66 13.76
N GLU A 242 -5.11 -26.97 13.77
CA GLU A 242 -5.31 -27.73 15.00
C GLU A 242 -4.10 -27.66 15.94
N LEU A 243 -2.90 -27.83 15.38
CA LEU A 243 -1.65 -27.79 16.16
C LEU A 243 -1.37 -26.39 16.70
N ILE A 244 -1.56 -25.34 15.89
CA ILE A 244 -1.49 -23.94 16.34
C ILE A 244 -2.52 -23.70 17.44
N ALA A 245 -3.76 -24.14 17.26
CA ALA A 245 -4.84 -23.92 18.21
C ALA A 245 -4.53 -24.56 19.58
N LYS A 246 -4.07 -25.81 19.58
CA LYS A 246 -3.63 -26.54 20.78
C LYS A 246 -2.49 -25.83 21.50
N ARG A 247 -1.48 -25.36 20.76
CA ARG A 247 -0.31 -24.67 21.34
C ARG A 247 -0.61 -23.27 21.86
N THR A 248 -1.62 -22.60 21.31
CA THR A 248 -1.93 -21.20 21.62
C THR A 248 -3.21 -20.98 22.41
N GLY A 249 -3.88 -22.06 22.82
CA GLY A 249 -5.10 -22.00 23.64
C GLY A 249 -6.34 -21.50 22.89
N ARG A 250 -6.41 -21.69 21.57
CA ARG A 250 -7.53 -21.22 20.73
C ARG A 250 -8.61 -22.28 20.58
N PHE A 251 -9.40 -22.43 21.63
CA PHE A 251 -10.55 -23.33 21.65
C PHE A 251 -11.86 -22.56 21.50
N GLY A 252 -12.78 -23.13 20.72
CA GLY A 252 -14.17 -22.71 20.62
C GLY A 252 -15.05 -23.38 21.68
N LYS A 253 -16.36 -23.34 21.45
CA LYS A 253 -17.34 -23.96 22.36
C LYS A 253 -17.12 -25.48 22.46
N GLY A 254 -17.19 -26.01 23.68
CA GLY A 254 -17.04 -27.44 23.94
C GLY A 254 -15.61 -27.97 23.84
N GLY A 255 -14.60 -27.11 23.90
CA GLY A 255 -13.19 -27.52 23.90
C GLY A 255 -12.64 -27.95 22.54
N LYS A 256 -13.41 -27.78 21.46
CA LYS A 256 -12.95 -28.03 20.09
C LYS A 256 -12.07 -26.87 19.60
N THR A 257 -11.10 -27.15 18.74
CA THR A 257 -10.26 -26.13 18.11
C THR A 257 -11.09 -25.20 17.24
N ASP A 258 -10.85 -23.89 17.34
CA ASP A 258 -11.51 -22.89 16.50
C ASP A 258 -10.63 -22.58 15.28
N HIS A 259 -10.92 -23.22 14.15
CA HIS A 259 -10.11 -23.07 12.94
C HIS A 259 -10.20 -21.68 12.33
N GLU A 260 -11.37 -21.04 12.36
CA GLU A 260 -11.53 -19.69 11.80
C GLU A 260 -10.74 -18.66 12.63
N ALA A 261 -10.88 -18.69 13.95
CA ALA A 261 -10.15 -17.79 14.84
C ALA A 261 -8.63 -18.04 14.77
N THR A 262 -8.21 -19.29 14.63
CA THR A 262 -6.79 -19.66 14.51
C THR A 262 -6.22 -19.24 13.17
N ALA A 263 -6.97 -19.39 12.08
CA ALA A 263 -6.58 -18.92 10.75
C ALA A 263 -6.42 -17.40 10.72
N LEU A 264 -7.39 -16.66 11.26
CA LEU A 264 -7.28 -15.21 11.42
C LEU A 264 -6.04 -14.83 12.21
N TRP A 265 -5.76 -15.52 13.31
CA TRP A 265 -4.58 -15.26 14.11
C TRP A 265 -3.28 -15.51 13.34
N MET A 266 -3.17 -16.62 12.62
CA MET A 266 -2.03 -16.96 11.77
C MET A 266 -1.79 -15.86 10.73
N ILE A 267 -2.85 -15.41 10.05
CA ILE A 267 -2.77 -14.32 9.07
C ILE A 267 -2.30 -13.01 9.73
N GLN A 268 -2.79 -12.67 10.93
CA GLN A 268 -2.33 -11.47 11.63
C GLN A 268 -0.87 -11.58 12.09
N LYS A 269 -0.42 -12.76 12.54
CA LYS A 269 0.99 -13.04 12.85
C LYS A 269 1.88 -12.81 11.63
N TRP A 270 1.48 -13.35 10.47
CA TRP A 270 2.21 -13.11 9.21
C TRP A 270 2.18 -11.62 8.80
N ARG A 271 1.05 -10.93 8.92
CA ARG A 271 0.93 -9.49 8.63
C ARG A 271 1.86 -8.62 9.49
N ARG A 272 2.27 -9.09 10.67
CA ARG A 272 3.25 -8.45 11.56
C ARG A 272 4.71 -8.91 11.32
N GLY A 273 4.93 -9.81 10.37
CA GLY A 273 6.25 -10.36 10.06
C GLY A 273 6.77 -11.36 11.09
N GLU A 274 5.87 -11.92 11.91
CA GLU A 274 6.18 -12.90 12.97
C GLU A 274 6.09 -14.35 12.48
N MET A 275 5.57 -14.58 11.26
CA MET A 275 5.48 -15.89 10.60
C MET A 275 6.09 -15.80 9.19
N GLY A 276 7.28 -15.19 9.11
CA GLY A 276 7.98 -14.97 7.84
C GLY A 276 7.75 -13.58 7.25
N ARG A 277 8.67 -13.23 6.33
CA ARG A 277 8.72 -11.94 5.64
C ARG A 277 9.12 -12.20 4.19
N PHE A 278 8.16 -12.13 3.28
CA PHE A 278 8.36 -12.50 1.88
C PHE A 278 7.36 -11.79 0.95
N VAL A 279 7.69 -11.76 -0.34
CA VAL A 279 6.84 -11.23 -1.41
C VAL A 279 6.00 -12.37 -2.00
N PHE A 280 4.70 -12.15 -2.22
CA PHE A 280 3.82 -13.11 -2.90
C PHE A 280 3.92 -13.05 -4.42
N ASP A 281 4.23 -11.89 -4.98
CA ASP A 281 4.42 -11.76 -6.42
C ASP A 281 5.77 -12.33 -6.84
N ARG A 282 5.76 -12.97 -7.99
CA ARG A 282 6.97 -13.42 -8.66
C ARG A 282 7.65 -12.20 -9.30
N VAL A 283 8.63 -11.64 -8.61
CA VAL A 283 9.39 -10.46 -9.09
C VAL A 283 10.58 -10.92 -9.93
N ASP A 284 10.29 -11.43 -11.12
CA ASP A 284 11.27 -11.77 -12.15
C ASP A 284 10.78 -11.33 -13.54
N GLU A 285 11.59 -11.54 -14.57
CA GLU A 285 11.26 -11.10 -15.93
C GLU A 285 9.91 -11.63 -16.42
N GLU A 286 9.62 -12.91 -16.16
CA GLU A 286 8.35 -13.54 -16.51
C GLU A 286 7.16 -12.94 -15.75
N GLY A 287 7.28 -12.76 -14.43
CA GLY A 287 6.23 -12.16 -13.62
C GLY A 287 5.95 -10.70 -13.99
N LEU A 288 6.99 -9.93 -14.29
CA LEU A 288 6.85 -8.56 -14.79
C LEU A 288 6.19 -8.52 -16.18
N MET A 289 6.54 -9.45 -17.07
CA MET A 289 5.93 -9.57 -18.40
C MET A 289 4.44 -9.93 -18.29
N LYS A 290 4.10 -10.93 -17.48
CA LYS A 290 2.70 -11.33 -17.22
C LYS A 290 1.88 -10.15 -16.69
N ALA A 291 2.40 -9.44 -15.69
CA ALA A 291 1.72 -8.28 -15.11
C ALA A 291 1.50 -7.14 -16.13
N ARG A 292 2.41 -6.96 -17.10
CA ARG A 292 2.23 -5.99 -18.20
C ARG A 292 1.15 -6.43 -19.18
N LEU A 293 1.16 -7.71 -19.58
CA LEU A 293 0.17 -8.26 -20.51
C LEU A 293 -1.25 -8.15 -19.94
N GLU A 294 -1.43 -8.52 -18.67
CA GLU A 294 -2.71 -8.37 -17.99
C GLU A 294 -3.18 -6.90 -18.01
N GLU A 295 -2.27 -5.93 -17.79
CA GLU A 295 -2.60 -4.51 -17.81
C GLU A 295 -2.96 -3.99 -19.21
N GLU A 296 -2.34 -4.51 -20.25
CA GLU A 296 -2.63 -4.18 -21.64
C GLU A 296 -3.99 -4.76 -22.08
N GLU A 297 -4.29 -6.02 -21.75
CA GLU A 297 -5.58 -6.66 -22.02
C GLU A 297 -6.75 -5.97 -21.32
N MET A 298 -6.48 -5.32 -20.19
CA MET A 298 -7.46 -4.53 -19.44
C MET A 298 -7.78 -3.16 -20.06
N GLN A 299 -6.97 -2.64 -20.99
CA GLN A 299 -7.34 -1.38 -21.63
C GLN A 299 -8.65 -1.64 -22.39
N PRO A 300 -9.77 -0.98 -22.02
CA PRO A 300 -11.03 -1.25 -22.68
C PRO A 300 -10.82 -1.04 -24.17
N SER A 301 -11.16 -2.05 -24.97
CA SER A 301 -11.23 -1.93 -26.43
C SER A 301 -11.82 -0.56 -26.76
N MET A 302 -11.26 0.13 -27.77
CA MET A 302 -11.73 1.47 -28.18
C MET A 302 -13.26 1.58 -28.24
N ASN A 303 -13.95 0.47 -28.55
CA ASN A 303 -15.40 0.35 -28.55
C ASN A 303 -16.05 0.38 -27.15
N GLN A 304 -15.48 -0.32 -26.16
CA GLN A 304 -15.95 -0.31 -24.77
C GLN A 304 -15.65 1.02 -24.07
N ALA A 305 -14.49 1.63 -24.35
CA ALA A 305 -14.15 2.97 -23.88
C ALA A 305 -15.14 4.03 -24.41
N ARG A 306 -15.43 3.98 -25.72
CA ARG A 306 -16.44 4.83 -26.37
C ARG A 306 -17.85 4.62 -25.81
N LYS A 307 -18.21 3.37 -25.45
CA LYS A 307 -19.52 3.07 -24.83
C LYS A 307 -19.64 3.69 -23.43
N MET A 308 -18.64 3.50 -22.57
CA MET A 308 -18.60 4.12 -21.24
C MET A 308 -18.56 5.66 -21.30
N GLU A 309 -17.89 6.24 -22.30
CA GLU A 309 -17.88 7.69 -22.50
C GLU A 309 -19.24 8.22 -22.97
N ARG A 310 -19.92 7.50 -23.87
CA ARG A 310 -21.30 7.81 -24.29
C ARG A 310 -22.27 7.73 -23.10
N GLU A 311 -22.15 6.72 -22.25
CA GLU A 311 -22.99 6.57 -21.06
C GLU A 311 -22.71 7.67 -20.02
N ARG A 312 -21.43 8.03 -19.80
CA ARG A 312 -21.06 9.16 -18.95
C ARG A 312 -21.57 10.50 -19.49
N ARG A 313 -21.57 10.69 -20.81
CA ARG A 313 -22.12 11.89 -21.45
C ARG A 313 -23.64 11.96 -21.31
N ARG A 314 -24.35 10.83 -21.51
CA ARG A 314 -25.79 10.71 -21.27
C ARG A 314 -26.14 11.03 -19.82
N ALA A 315 -25.42 10.47 -18.85
CA ALA A 315 -25.66 10.74 -17.43
C ALA A 315 -25.44 12.23 -17.07
N ARG A 316 -24.48 12.91 -17.70
CA ARG A 316 -24.27 14.36 -17.52
C ARG A 316 -25.37 15.21 -18.14
N ASN A 317 -25.89 14.82 -19.30
CA ASN A 317 -26.97 15.55 -19.96
C ASN A 317 -28.28 15.41 -19.18
N ILE A 318 -28.58 14.19 -18.70
CA ILE A 318 -29.72 13.92 -17.80
C ILE A 318 -29.62 14.76 -16.52
N ALA A 319 -28.43 14.83 -15.91
CA ALA A 319 -28.20 15.65 -14.71
C ALA A 319 -28.30 17.17 -14.95
N ARG A 320 -28.29 17.62 -16.22
CA ARG A 320 -28.44 19.02 -16.62
C ARG A 320 -29.86 19.39 -17.07
N GLY A 321 -30.79 18.43 -17.09
CA GLY A 321 -32.17 18.67 -17.53
C GLY A 321 -32.31 18.89 -19.03
N GLU A 322 -31.26 18.60 -19.81
CA GLU A 322 -31.29 18.64 -21.27
C GLU A 322 -31.59 17.22 -21.77
N SER A 323 -32.88 16.94 -22.00
CA SER A 323 -33.36 15.72 -22.66
C SER A 323 -33.17 15.79 -24.16
#